data_AF-A0A2W4U9Z9-F1
#
_entry.id   AF-A0A2W4U9Z9-F1
#
_cell.length_a   1.000
_cell.length_b   1.000
_cell.length_c   1.000
_cell.angle_alpha   90.00
_cell.angle_beta   90.00
_cell.angle_gamma   90.00
#
_symmetry.space_group_name_H-M   'P 1'
#
loop_
_entity.id
_entity.type
_entity.pdbx_description
1 polymer ?
#
loop_
_entity_poly.entity_id
_entity_poly.type
_entity_poly.pdbx_seq_one_letter_code
_entity_poly.pdbx_strand_id
1 'polypeptide(L)' 'MAFSTQSKLGDLLDNPQTAAILEKHMPGISTHPQIGMGKGFPLAVVANFSGGLITQEMLEAVDAEFAALG' A
#
# COMPACT_ATOMS: atom_id res chain seq x y z
N MET A 1 -4.82 -1.28 15.96
CA MET A 1 -3.55 -1.39 15.24
C MET A 1 -3.65 -0.40 14.09
N ALA A 2 -2.86 0.66 14.10
CA ALA A 2 -2.89 1.66 13.04
C ALA A 2 -2.24 1.08 11.78
N PHE A 3 -2.94 1.14 10.65
CA PHE A 3 -2.36 0.78 9.35
C PHE A 3 -1.43 1.91 8.90
N SER A 4 -0.31 1.56 8.27
CA SER A 4 0.66 2.53 7.74
C SER A 4 1.40 1.93 6.55
N THR A 5 2.21 2.74 5.89
CA THR A 5 3.14 2.32 4.84
C THR A 5 4.18 1.29 5.32
N GLN A 6 4.36 1.15 6.63
CA GLN A 6 5.21 0.13 7.24
C GLN A 6 4.48 -1.20 7.51
N SER A 7 3.15 -1.22 7.39
CA SER A 7 2.36 -2.45 7.46
C SER A 7 2.60 -3.31 6.22
N LYS A 8 2.46 -4.64 6.38
CA LYS A 8 2.60 -5.56 5.25
C LYS A 8 1.52 -5.27 4.23
N LEU A 9 1.92 -5.24 2.95
CA LEU A 9 0.99 -5.04 1.86
C LEU A 9 -0.12 -6.11 1.84
N GLY A 10 0.19 -7.34 2.25
CA GLY A 10 -0.82 -8.40 2.42
C GLY A 10 -1.94 -7.99 3.37
N ASP A 11 -1.59 -7.57 4.59
CA ASP A 11 -2.56 -7.14 5.60
C ASP A 11 -3.39 -5.93 5.13
N LEU A 12 -2.77 -5.01 4.38
CA LEU A 12 -3.45 -3.85 3.79
C LEU A 12 -4.40 -4.23 2.65
N LEU A 13 -4.10 -5.26 1.88
CA LEU A 13 -4.98 -5.73 0.80
C LEU A 13 -6.08 -6.66 1.30
N ASP A 14 -5.85 -7.37 2.41
CA ASP A 14 -6.87 -8.22 3.05
C ASP A 14 -7.98 -7.38 3.70
N ASN A 15 -7.73 -6.11 4.04
CA ASN A 15 -8.75 -5.19 4.51
C ASN A 15 -9.32 -4.34 3.34
N PRO A 16 -10.64 -4.41 3.07
CA PRO A 16 -11.25 -3.70 1.95
C PRO A 16 -11.14 -2.17 2.04
N GLN A 17 -11.09 -1.59 3.25
CA GLN A 17 -10.95 -0.14 3.40
C GLN A 17 -9.55 0.33 2.98
N THR A 18 -8.52 -0.35 3.44
CA THR A 18 -7.13 -0.02 3.10
C THR A 18 -6.83 -0.38 1.64
N ALA A 19 -7.38 -1.48 1.12
CA ALA A 19 -7.27 -1.84 -0.29
C ALA A 19 -7.86 -0.78 -1.23
N ALA A 20 -9.02 -0.20 -0.88
CA ALA A 20 -9.62 0.87 -1.66
C ALA A 20 -8.77 2.14 -1.69
N ILE A 21 -8.16 2.51 -0.55
CA ILE A 21 -7.22 3.64 -0.46
C ILE A 21 -5.98 3.36 -1.33
N LEU A 22 -5.43 2.14 -1.24
CA LEU A 22 -4.30 1.74 -2.05
C LEU A 22 -4.61 1.80 -3.55
N GLU A 23 -5.75 1.27 -4.01
CA GLU A 23 -6.14 1.36 -5.43
C GLU A 23 -6.41 2.79 -5.89
N LYS A 24 -6.91 3.66 -5.00
CA LYS A 24 -7.15 5.08 -5.31
C LYS A 24 -5.85 5.85 -5.57
N HIS A 25 -4.81 5.60 -4.77
CA HIS A 25 -3.51 6.28 -4.91
C HIS A 25 -2.54 5.53 -5.83
N MET A 26 -2.64 4.22 -5.89
CA MET A 26 -1.76 3.30 -6.62
C MET A 26 -2.61 2.28 -7.40
N PRO A 27 -3.23 2.72 -8.52
CA PRO A 27 -4.11 1.86 -9.30
C PRO A 27 -3.34 0.65 -9.84
N GLY A 28 -3.91 -0.54 -9.63
CA GLY A 28 -3.36 -1.80 -10.09
C GLY A 28 -2.34 -2.45 -9.14
N ILE A 29 -2.12 -1.90 -7.94
CA ILE A 29 -1.25 -2.49 -6.92
C ILE A 29 -1.72 -3.89 -6.51
N SER A 30 -3.03 -4.10 -6.36
CA SER A 30 -3.60 -5.40 -5.97
C SER A 30 -3.54 -6.44 -7.10
N THR A 31 -3.51 -5.98 -8.36
CA THR A 31 -3.49 -6.81 -9.56
C THR A 31 -2.09 -6.96 -10.16
N HIS A 32 -1.07 -6.37 -9.54
CA HIS A 32 0.28 -6.36 -10.08
C HIS A 32 0.81 -7.81 -10.20
N PRO A 33 1.51 -8.19 -11.29
CA PRO A 33 2.02 -9.55 -11.48
C PRO A 33 2.96 -10.02 -10.35
N GLN A 34 3.61 -9.09 -9.66
CA GLN A 34 4.49 -9.37 -8.51
C GLN A 34 3.80 -9.20 -7.14
N ILE A 35 2.48 -9.05 -7.10
CA ILE A 35 1.75 -8.83 -5.84
C ILE A 35 1.94 -9.97 -4.84
N GLY A 36 2.08 -11.22 -5.32
CA GLY A 36 2.36 -12.37 -4.47
C GLY A 36 3.65 -12.20 -3.65
N MET A 37 4.70 -11.63 -4.25
CA MET A 37 5.94 -11.29 -3.55
C MET A 37 5.75 -10.04 -2.68
N GLY A 38 5.09 -9.02 -3.22
CA GLY A 38 4.84 -7.74 -2.52
C GLY A 38 4.06 -7.90 -1.22
N LYS A 39 3.09 -8.82 -1.16
CA LYS A 39 2.29 -9.11 0.04
C LYS A 39 3.12 -9.48 1.27
N GLY A 40 4.30 -10.07 1.07
CA GLY A 40 5.23 -10.43 2.14
C GLY A 40 6.02 -9.25 2.72
N PHE A 41 6.02 -8.10 2.05
CA PHE A 41 6.81 -6.92 2.41
C PHE A 41 5.94 -5.72 2.84
N PRO A 42 6.51 -4.78 3.60
CA PRO A 42 5.88 -3.49 3.86
C PRO A 42 5.62 -2.70 2.56
N LEU A 43 4.55 -1.91 2.53
CA LEU A 43 4.21 -1.07 1.37
C LEU A 43 5.37 -0.13 0.97
N ALA A 44 6.06 0.49 1.93
CA ALA A 44 7.22 1.33 1.68
C ALA A 44 8.37 0.57 0.98
N VAL A 45 8.55 -0.71 1.31
CA VAL A 45 9.54 -1.56 0.64
C VAL A 45 9.07 -1.89 -0.78
N VAL A 46 7.79 -2.22 -0.96
CA VAL A 46 7.20 -2.44 -2.30
C VAL A 46 7.34 -1.20 -3.19
N ALA A 47 7.22 0.00 -2.61
CA ALA A 47 7.42 1.25 -3.32
C ALA A 47 8.84 1.40 -3.89
N ASN A 48 9.86 0.99 -3.13
CA ASN A 48 11.23 0.96 -3.62
C ASN A 48 11.41 -0.04 -4.79
N PHE A 49 10.72 -1.18 -4.75
CA PHE A 49 10.72 -2.16 -5.84
C PHE A 49 9.90 -1.72 -7.06
N SER A 50 8.99 -0.76 -6.89
CA SER A 50 8.08 -0.29 -7.95
C SER A 50 8.79 0.54 -9.03
N GLY A 51 10.06 0.91 -8.83
CA GLY A 51 10.84 1.66 -9.83
C GLY A 51 10.33 3.08 -10.10
N GLY A 52 9.61 3.68 -9.14
CA GLY A 52 9.02 5.02 -9.26
C GLY A 52 7.54 5.05 -9.61
N LEU A 53 6.88 3.88 -9.74
CA LEU A 53 5.42 3.82 -9.87
C LEU A 53 4.71 4.27 -8.60
N ILE A 54 5.30 3.97 -7.45
CA ILE A 54 4.83 4.44 -6.14
C ILE A 54 5.79 5.54 -5.68
N THR A 55 5.29 6.77 -5.60
CA THR A 55 6.07 7.92 -5.15
C THR A 55 5.93 8.13 -3.64
N GLN A 56 6.85 8.92 -3.07
CA GLN A 56 6.80 9.28 -1.66
C GLN A 56 5.50 10.02 -1.32
N GLU A 57 5.05 10.94 -2.17
CA GLU A 57 3.78 11.67 -1.98
C GLU A 57 2.57 10.73 -1.91
N MET A 58 2.53 9.68 -2.75
CA MET A 58 1.46 8.67 -2.68
C MET A 58 1.49 7.90 -1.36
N LEU A 59 2.68 7.54 -0.88
CA LEU A 59 2.84 6.87 0.41
C LEU A 59 2.35 7.76 1.55
N GLU A 60 2.72 9.04 1.57
CA GLU A 60 2.28 10.00 2.58
C GLU A 60 0.77 10.23 2.54
N ALA A 61 0.17 10.34 1.35
CA ALA A 61 -1.28 10.48 1.19
C ALA A 61 -2.03 9.23 1.69
N VAL A 62 -1.51 8.04 1.41
CA VAL A 62 -2.06 6.78 1.92
C VAL A 62 -1.92 6.66 3.43
N ASP A 63 -0.77 7.02 4.00
CA ASP A 63 -0.54 7.00 5.44
C ASP A 63 -1.50 7.96 6.16
N ALA A 64 -1.74 9.14 5.59
CA ALA A 64 -2.73 10.10 6.09
C ALA A 64 -4.17 9.55 6.05
N GLU A 65 -4.56 8.88 4.96
CA GLU A 65 -5.89 8.23 4.89
C GLU A 65 -5.98 7.03 5.85
N PHE A 66 -4.92 6.26 6.03
CA PHE A 66 -4.90 5.18 7.02
C PHE A 66 -5.00 5.69 8.46
N ALA A 67 -4.37 6.82 8.77
CA ALA A 67 -4.52 7.48 10.07
C ALA A 67 -5.96 7.98 10.30
N ALA A 68 -6.69 8.35 9.24
CA ALA A 68 -8.10 8.72 9.34
C ALA A 68 -9.04 7.52 9.59
N LEU A 69 -8.58 6.28 9.35
CA LEU A 69 -9.34 5.06 9.62
C LEU A 69 -9.26 4.59 11.08
N GLY A 70 -8.36 5.15 11.90
CA GLY A 70 -8.14 4.71 13.29
C GLY A 70 -7.38 5.68 14.18
#